data_AF-A0A820N6N3-F1
#
_entry.id   AF-A0A820N6N3-F1
#
_cell.length_a   1.000
_cell.length_b   1.000
_cell.length_c   1.000
_cell.angle_alpha   90.00
_cell.angle_beta   90.00
_cell.angle_gamma   90.00
#
_symmetry.space_group_name_H-M   'P 1'
#
loop_
_entity.id
_entity.type
_entity.pdbx_description
1 polymer ?
#
loop_
_entity_poly.entity_id
_entity_poly.type
_entity_poly.pdbx_seq_one_letter_code
_entity_poly.pdbx_strand_id
1 'polypeptide(L)'
;MDSIEYTTNIVNQVLARRRQRLERRNDFIQMMIDHEDEIKDQEVGQQSKSLRKTLSDKEILSQALVFLIAGYETTSVLMSFFFYVMATEPVIQEKIYQEIRQEIEDDEVTYEKLNQLQYLDMVINETLR
;
A
#
# COMPACT_ATOMS: atom_id res chain seq x y z
N MET A 1 18.35 -3.38 -18.66
CA MET A 1 18.42 -3.81 -17.25
C MET A 1 17.02 -4.26 -16.89
N ASP A 2 16.85 -5.52 -16.51
CA ASP A 2 15.54 -6.10 -16.25
C ASP A 2 14.89 -5.41 -15.03
N SER A 3 13.72 -4.80 -15.21
CA SER A 3 12.99 -4.09 -14.14
C SER A 3 12.74 -4.99 -12.92
N ILE A 4 12.58 -6.30 -13.14
CA ILE A 4 12.43 -7.31 -12.08
C ILE A 4 13.71 -7.44 -11.26
N GLU A 5 14.88 -7.43 -11.90
CA GLU A 5 16.19 -7.51 -11.22
C GLU A 5 16.42 -6.26 -10.36
N TYR A 6 16.09 -5.09 -10.90
CA TYR A 6 16.16 -3.83 -10.16
C TYR A 6 15.28 -3.83 -8.91
N THR A 7 14.00 -4.19 -9.04
CA THR A 7 13.06 -4.26 -7.90
C THR A 7 13.51 -5.32 -6.89
N THR A 8 13.99 -6.46 -7.36
CA THR A 8 14.51 -7.53 -6.49
C THR A 8 15.68 -7.04 -5.64
N ASN A 9 16.62 -6.32 -6.25
CA ASN A 9 17.78 -5.77 -5.57
C ASN A 9 17.38 -4.75 -4.50
N ILE A 10 16.38 -3.89 -4.77
CA ILE A 10 15.86 -2.93 -3.78
C ILE A 10 15.24 -3.66 -2.58
N VAL A 11 14.35 -4.63 -2.82
CA VAL A 11 13.67 -5.35 -1.75
C VAL A 11 14.68 -6.10 -0.87
N ASN A 12 15.69 -6.74 -1.48
CA ASN A 12 16.76 -7.41 -0.74
C ASN A 12 17.58 -6.42 0.12
N GLN A 13 17.89 -5.22 -0.39
CA GLN A 13 18.58 -4.19 0.40
C GLN A 13 17.74 -3.73 1.59
N VAL A 14 16.42 -3.54 1.39
CA VAL A 14 15.49 -3.16 2.46
C VAL A 14 15.39 -4.26 3.51
N LEU A 15 15.27 -5.53 3.12
CA LEU A 15 15.25 -6.67 4.02
C LEU A 15 16.52 -6.76 4.87
N ALA A 16 17.70 -6.62 4.23
CA ALA A 16 18.98 -6.66 4.92
C ALA A 16 19.11 -5.54 5.97
N ARG A 17 18.72 -4.30 5.64
CA ARG A 17 18.76 -3.16 6.56
C ARG A 17 17.84 -3.34 7.77
N ARG A 18 16.63 -3.87 7.55
CA ARG A 18 15.64 -4.09 8.62
C ARG A 18 15.99 -5.23 9.55
N ARG A 19 16.52 -6.33 9.03
CA ARG A 19 17.04 -7.44 9.86
C ARG A 19 18.23 -7.04 10.72
N GLN A 20 19.06 -6.13 10.23
CA GLN A 20 20.14 -5.52 11.02
C GLN A 20 19.66 -4.49 12.06
N ARG A 21 18.33 -4.29 12.19
CA ARG A 21 17.68 -3.31 13.07
C ARG A 21 18.20 -1.88 12.88
N LEU A 22 18.69 -1.56 11.68
CA LEU A 22 19.16 -0.21 11.35
C LEU A 22 17.98 0.77 11.21
N GLU A 23 16.84 0.26 10.72
CA GLU A 23 15.62 1.04 10.53
C GLU A 23 14.40 0.15 10.80
N ARG A 24 13.40 0.68 11.52
CA ARG A 24 12.07 0.07 11.66
C ARG A 24 11.02 1.01 11.06
N ARG A 25 10.19 0.48 10.17
CA ARG A 25 9.03 1.19 9.61
C ARG A 25 7.80 0.30 9.73
N ASN A 26 6.66 0.87 10.11
CA ASN A 26 5.41 0.13 10.21
C ASN A 26 4.78 -0.02 8.81
N ASP A 27 5.20 -1.06 8.08
CA ASP A 27 4.66 -1.41 6.76
C ASP A 27 4.58 -2.93 6.58
N PHE A 28 4.07 -3.37 5.42
CA PHE A 28 3.90 -4.79 5.09
C PHE A 28 5.18 -5.62 5.19
N ILE A 29 6.35 -5.07 4.84
CA ILE A 29 7.61 -5.82 4.94
C ILE A 29 7.98 -6.05 6.40
N GLN A 30 7.77 -5.04 7.27
CA GLN A 30 8.00 -5.21 8.70
C GLN A 30 7.01 -6.20 9.32
N MET A 31 5.74 -6.17 8.93
CA MET A 31 4.75 -7.16 9.38
C MET A 31 5.14 -8.60 8.99
N MET A 32 5.70 -8.80 7.79
CA MET A 32 6.18 -10.11 7.35
C MET A 32 7.41 -10.59 8.14
N ILE A 33 8.34 -9.68 8.48
CA ILE A 33 9.50 -9.99 9.33
C ILE A 33 9.06 -10.29 10.77
N ASP A 34 8.17 -9.47 11.34
CA ASP A 34 7.66 -9.65 12.70
C ASP A 34 6.94 -11.01 12.81
N HIS A 35 6.18 -11.41 11.79
CA HIS A 35 5.56 -12.74 11.71
C HIS A 35 6.58 -13.89 11.61
N GLU A 36 7.67 -13.69 10.86
CA GLU A 36 8.77 -14.65 10.76
C GLU A 36 9.42 -14.90 12.13
N ASP A 37 9.67 -13.83 12.89
CA ASP A 37 10.29 -13.89 14.22
C ASP A 37 9.35 -14.52 15.27
N GLU A 38 8.06 -14.19 15.25
CA GLU A 38 7.05 -14.80 16.14
C GLU A 38 6.94 -16.33 15.98
N ILE A 39 7.10 -16.85 14.75
CA ILE A 39 7.07 -18.29 14.50
C ILE A 39 8.33 -18.96 15.06
N LYS A 40 9.51 -18.35 14.89
CA LYS A 40 10.79 -18.89 15.39
C LYS A 40 10.81 -18.97 16.92
N ASP A 41 10.30 -17.96 17.62
CA ASP A 41 10.24 -17.93 19.09
C ASP A 41 9.33 -19.03 19.66
N GLN A 42 8.27 -19.41 18.94
CA GLN A 42 7.31 -20.43 19.39
C GLN A 42 7.75 -21.87 19.10
N GLU A 43 8.64 -22.10 18.13
CA GLU A 43 9.23 -23.43 17.86
C GLU A 43 10.15 -23.93 18.99
N VAL A 44 10.69 -23.02 19.82
CA VAL A 44 11.53 -23.36 20.98
C VAL A 44 10.68 -23.93 22.14
N GLY A 45 9.36 -23.74 22.12
CA GLY A 45 8.46 -23.97 23.27
C GLY A 45 7.67 -25.27 23.30
N GLN A 46 7.18 -25.83 22.18
CA GLN A 46 6.36 -27.05 22.20
C GLN A 46 6.12 -27.70 20.83
N GLN A 47 6.05 -29.03 20.83
CA GLN A 47 5.86 -29.91 19.69
C GLN A 47 4.48 -29.71 19.02
N SER A 48 4.40 -28.90 17.97
CA SER A 48 3.29 -29.00 17.00
C SER A 48 3.78 -28.67 15.59
N LYS A 49 4.44 -29.66 14.98
CA LYS A 49 5.22 -29.57 13.73
C LYS A 49 4.37 -29.53 12.44
N SER A 50 3.08 -29.21 12.52
CA SER A 50 2.14 -29.53 11.43
C SER A 50 1.71 -28.35 10.54
N LEU A 51 1.67 -27.10 11.00
CA LEU A 51 0.94 -26.06 10.22
C LEU A 51 1.48 -24.63 10.27
N ARG A 52 2.72 -24.36 10.73
CA ARG A 52 3.27 -23.00 10.77
C ARG A 52 4.45 -22.85 9.83
N LYS A 53 4.14 -22.56 8.56
CA LYS A 53 5.16 -22.25 7.55
C LYS A 53 5.59 -20.80 7.74
N THR A 54 6.87 -20.60 8.04
CA THR A 54 7.49 -19.27 8.04
C THR A 54 7.64 -18.75 6.62
N LEU A 55 7.62 -17.42 6.43
CA LEU A 55 7.83 -16.79 5.13
C LEU A 55 9.34 -16.75 4.83
N SER A 56 9.76 -17.44 3.78
CA SER A 56 11.13 -17.33 3.27
C SER A 56 11.37 -15.97 2.61
N ASP A 57 12.63 -15.54 2.52
CA ASP A 57 13.02 -14.30 1.84
C ASP A 57 12.46 -14.22 0.40
N LYS A 58 12.43 -15.36 -0.30
CA LYS A 58 11.84 -15.46 -1.65
C LYS A 58 10.34 -15.24 -1.65
N GLU A 59 9.63 -15.72 -0.63
CA GLU A 59 8.18 -15.50 -0.49
C GLU A 59 7.90 -14.05 -0.13
N ILE A 60 8.66 -13.45 0.79
CA ILE A 60 8.54 -12.02 1.14
C ILE A 60 8.77 -11.15 -0.10
N LEU A 61 9.82 -11.45 -0.88
CA LEU A 61 10.11 -10.77 -2.14
C LEU A 61 8.98 -10.93 -3.16
N SER A 62 8.46 -12.14 -3.30
CA SER A 62 7.36 -12.44 -4.22
C SER A 62 6.10 -11.67 -3.83
N GLN A 63 5.76 -11.63 -2.55
CA GLN A 63 4.61 -10.87 -2.05
C GLN A 63 4.80 -9.36 -2.26
N ALA A 64 5.99 -8.82 -1.95
CA ALA A 64 6.29 -7.41 -2.19
C ALA A 64 6.10 -7.03 -3.68
N LEU A 65 6.51 -7.90 -4.60
CA LEU A 65 6.33 -7.67 -6.03
C LEU A 65 4.85 -7.73 -6.44
N VAL A 66 4.09 -8.70 -5.90
CA VAL A 66 2.64 -8.81 -6.14
C VAL A 66 1.93 -7.54 -5.68
N PHE A 67 2.21 -7.06 -4.46
CA PHE A 67 1.62 -5.83 -3.94
C PHE A 67 1.96 -4.61 -4.81
N LEU A 68 3.21 -4.50 -5.28
CA LEU A 68 3.63 -3.40 -6.13
C LEU A 68 2.87 -3.40 -7.47
N ILE A 69 2.82 -4.54 -8.16
CA ILE A 69 2.18 -4.63 -9.47
C ILE A 69 0.66 -4.44 -9.34
N ALA A 70 0.03 -5.21 -8.45
CA ALA A 70 -1.42 -5.16 -8.27
C ALA A 70 -1.90 -3.79 -7.79
N GLY A 71 -1.13 -3.12 -6.91
CA GLY A 71 -1.46 -1.78 -6.41
C GLY A 71 -1.16 -0.68 -7.43
N TYR A 72 -0.11 -0.80 -8.23
CA TYR A 72 0.27 0.23 -9.19
C TYR A 72 -0.64 0.27 -10.41
N GLU A 73 -0.81 -0.86 -11.10
CA GLU A 73 -1.52 -0.89 -12.39
C GLU A 73 -2.99 -0.51 -12.22
N THR A 74 -3.68 -1.12 -11.26
CA THR A 74 -5.11 -0.86 -11.00
C THR A 74 -5.37 0.59 -10.58
N THR A 75 -4.57 1.13 -9.65
CA THR A 75 -4.71 2.51 -9.18
C THR A 75 -4.38 3.52 -10.28
N SER A 76 -3.37 3.24 -11.13
CA SER A 76 -3.03 4.10 -12.26
C SER A 76 -4.16 4.17 -13.29
N VAL A 77 -4.81 3.04 -13.57
CA VAL A 77 -5.97 2.99 -14.47
C VAL A 77 -7.15 3.76 -13.86
N LEU A 78 -7.47 3.53 -12.58
CA LEU A 78 -8.50 4.28 -11.86
C LEU A 78 -8.27 5.79 -11.94
N MET A 79 -7.06 6.26 -11.61
CA MET A 79 -6.71 7.68 -11.67
C MET A 79 -6.87 8.25 -13.08
N SER A 80 -6.49 7.48 -14.11
CA SER A 80 -6.65 7.92 -15.50
C SER A 80 -8.12 8.16 -15.87
N PHE A 81 -9.02 7.25 -15.49
CA PHE A 81 -10.46 7.44 -15.71
C PHE A 81 -11.04 8.54 -14.83
N PHE A 82 -10.63 8.65 -13.57
CA PHE A 82 -11.09 9.68 -12.66
C PHE A 82 -10.76 11.09 -13.18
N PHE A 83 -9.51 11.31 -13.63
CA PHE A 83 -9.12 12.57 -14.25
C PHE A 83 -9.82 12.82 -15.59
N TYR A 84 -10.08 11.77 -16.37
CA TYR A 84 -10.88 11.90 -17.59
C TYR A 84 -12.29 12.41 -17.29
N VAL A 85 -12.99 11.81 -16.33
CA VAL A 85 -14.33 12.25 -15.90
C VAL A 85 -14.32 13.71 -15.46
N MET A 86 -13.35 14.11 -14.62
CA MET A 86 -13.24 15.50 -14.18
C MET A 86 -12.97 16.47 -15.34
N ALA A 87 -12.18 16.07 -16.33
CA ALA A 87 -11.88 16.90 -17.50
C ALA A 87 -13.08 17.06 -18.43
N THR A 88 -13.96 16.06 -18.53
CA THR A 88 -15.14 16.09 -19.39
C THR A 88 -16.39 16.64 -18.71
N GLU A 89 -16.46 16.60 -17.38
CA GLU A 89 -17.61 17.04 -16.59
C GLU A 89 -17.22 18.17 -15.60
N PRO A 90 -17.13 19.44 -16.08
CA PRO A 90 -16.71 20.58 -15.26
C PRO A 90 -17.55 20.79 -14.00
N VAL A 91 -18.83 20.39 -14.03
CA VAL A 91 -19.74 20.50 -12.88
C VAL A 91 -19.31 19.57 -11.74
N ILE A 92 -18.86 18.35 -12.07
CA ILE A 92 -18.36 17.39 -11.08
C ILE A 92 -17.04 17.91 -10.50
N GLN A 93 -16.13 18.37 -11.37
CA GLN A 93 -14.85 18.94 -10.95
C GLN A 93 -15.03 20.12 -9.98
N GLU A 94 -15.89 21.08 -10.31
CA GLU A 94 -16.16 22.25 -9.46
C GLU A 94 -16.72 21.83 -8.10
N LYS A 95 -17.62 20.85 -8.08
CA LYS A 95 -18.21 20.38 -6.82
C LYS A 95 -17.19 19.65 -5.92
N ILE A 96 -16.30 18.84 -6.49
CA ILE A 96 -15.17 18.24 -5.75
C ILE A 96 -14.25 19.34 -5.21
N TYR A 97 -13.91 20.33 -6.04
CA TYR A 97 -13.05 21.44 -5.62
C TYR A 97 -13.65 22.22 -4.45
N GLN A 98 -14.96 22.51 -4.50
CA GLN A 98 -15.66 23.17 -3.40
C GLN A 98 -15.67 22.33 -2.13
N GLU A 99 -15.91 21.02 -2.22
CA GLU A 99 -15.84 20.12 -1.06
C GLU A 99 -14.45 20.11 -0.43
N ILE A 100 -13.40 19.96 -1.24
CA ILE A 100 -12.00 20.00 -0.77
C ILE A 100 -11.70 21.34 -0.09
N ARG A 101 -12.14 22.46 -0.68
CA ARG A 101 -11.93 23.79 -0.11
C ARG A 101 -12.68 24.01 1.21
N GLN A 102 -13.82 23.36 1.39
CA GLN A 102 -14.62 23.46 2.62
C GLN A 102 -14.04 22.60 3.75
N GLU A 103 -13.60 21.38 3.45
CA GLU A 103 -13.18 20.42 4.49
C GLU A 103 -11.67 20.49 4.80
N ILE A 104 -10.83 20.81 3.82
CA ILE A 104 -9.37 20.89 3.99
C ILE A 104 -8.89 22.32 4.23
N GLU A 105 -9.53 23.33 3.63
CA GLU A 105 -9.08 24.72 3.61
C GLU A 105 -7.63 24.86 3.08
N ASP A 106 -6.76 25.61 3.76
CA ASP A 106 -5.31 25.72 3.50
C ASP A 106 -4.47 24.99 4.58
N ASP A 107 -5.09 24.07 5.31
CA ASP A 107 -4.46 23.27 6.36
C ASP A 107 -3.79 21.99 5.82
N GLU A 108 -3.07 21.29 6.71
CA GLU A 108 -2.54 19.97 6.42
C GLU A 108 -3.65 18.92 6.21
N VAL A 109 -3.43 18.03 5.24
CA VAL A 109 -4.35 16.92 4.95
C VAL A 109 -4.21 15.85 6.03
N THR A 110 -5.20 15.73 6.90
CA THR A 110 -5.26 14.67 7.92
C THR A 110 -6.21 13.54 7.51
N TYR A 111 -6.08 12.38 8.17
CA TYR A 111 -6.96 11.24 7.94
C TYR A 111 -8.42 11.58 8.25
N GLU A 112 -8.67 12.36 9.30
CA GLU A 112 -10.02 12.79 9.69
C GLU A 112 -10.65 13.67 8.60
N LYS A 113 -9.89 14.62 8.05
CA LYS A 113 -10.35 15.51 6.99
C LYS A 113 -10.61 14.77 5.68
N LEU A 114 -9.75 13.80 5.32
CA LEU A 114 -9.96 12.96 4.14
C LEU A 114 -11.29 12.17 4.22
N ASN A 115 -11.67 11.70 5.40
CA ASN A 115 -12.95 10.99 5.59
C ASN A 115 -14.18 11.91 5.46
N GLN A 116 -14.03 13.24 5.48
CA GLN A 116 -15.13 14.17 5.25
C GLN A 116 -15.42 14.41 3.76
N LEU A 117 -14.51 14.02 2.86
CA LEU A 117 -14.66 14.21 1.40
C LEU A 117 -15.61 13.17 0.79
N GLN A 118 -16.88 13.21 1.19
CA GLN A 118 -17.89 12.22 0.82
C GLN A 118 -18.20 12.23 -0.68
N TYR A 119 -18.29 13.40 -1.29
CA TYR A 119 -18.58 13.53 -2.71
C TYR A 119 -17.39 13.07 -3.56
N LEU A 120 -16.16 13.36 -3.16
CA LEU A 120 -14.97 12.77 -3.78
C LEU A 120 -15.03 11.24 -3.76
N ASP A 121 -15.35 10.64 -2.61
CA ASP A 121 -15.49 9.17 -2.50
C ASP A 121 -16.61 8.64 -3.40
N MET A 122 -17.74 9.33 -3.50
CA MET A 122 -18.82 8.98 -4.44
C MET A 122 -18.34 8.99 -5.90
N VAL A 123 -17.55 9.98 -6.31
CA VAL A 123 -17.05 10.08 -7.70
C VAL A 123 -16.00 9.02 -7.99
N ILE A 124 -15.13 8.70 -7.03
CA ILE A 124 -14.19 7.58 -7.15
C ILE A 124 -14.95 6.26 -7.33
N ASN A 125 -16.00 6.03 -6.54
CA ASN A 125 -16.83 4.83 -6.64
C ASN A 125 -17.58 4.74 -7.98
N GLU A 126 -18.12 5.85 -8.50
CA GLU A 126 -18.75 5.85 -9.83
C GLU A 126 -17.73 5.65 -10.96
N THR A 127 -16.47 6.09 -10.77
CA THR A 127 -15.38 5.82 -11.72
C THR A 127 -15.02 4.33 -11.76
N LEU A 128 -15.18 3.61 -10.64
CA LEU A 128 -14.93 2.17 -10.53
C LEU A 128 -16.08 1.28 -11.04
N ARG A 129 -17.27 1.86 -11.26
CA ARG A 129 -18.50 1.14 -11.64
C ARG A 129 -18.52 0.74 -13.11
#